data_AF-A0A3B9UBT8-F1
#
_entry.id   AF-A0A3B9UBT8-F1
#
_cell.length_a   1.000
_cell.length_b   1.000
_cell.length_c   1.000
_cell.angle_alpha   90.00
_cell.angle_beta   90.00
_cell.angle_gamma   90.00
#
_symmetry.space_group_name_H-M   'P 1'
#
loop_
_entity.id
_entity.type
_entity.pdbx_description
1 polymer ?
#
loop_
_entity_poly.entity_id
_entity_poly.type
_entity_poly.pdbx_seq_one_letter_code
_entity_poly.pdbx_strand_id
1 'polypeptide(L)'
;MSSFFTAVAFWAALKWEAAADHDMRANRWLLLVAYLTGLSVGVHILVFLTIPAVVMIYFYKNYPKVTWKTWVVANAVSVFVLALVFAVIIPVILRLFGFFEITAVNSIGLPKNTGSVLMVLALIAGVYFGIRWAVKTNRPLVEQGILAVVMLLIGYSSFVVLAIRSNANTPIDENNPEDAMSLLAYYNREQYGDWPVLYGQSFNSKLDSRKPYADGSPAYLYSETTGKYEVVNDGKAAKPNYAKSDVGFFPRMWSDQADHVQNYKRIFGANPDKKITFAEHFKYFMDYQVGQMWFRYFMWNFAGRQNDDQNRYELINGNWMTGIDFIDEMRLGPQSNLPDSMAKQEGRNYYYALPLLLGLLGLWFQAKRDQRNAWVITLLFLFTGLAIVVYTNHKPFEPRERDYAFVGSFYVFAIWVGLGVVALYELLAKYRSTALALGVTVLTLGVPTLMVAENWDDHDRSNRYTARDIAKMYLDSCEPNAILFT
;
A
#
# COMPACT_ATOMS: atom_id res chain seq x y z
N MET A 1 -13.10 0.37 -2.25
CA MET A 1 -12.59 0.40 -3.65
C MET A 1 -11.23 -0.28 -3.81
N SER A 2 -10.17 0.11 -3.10
CA SER A 2 -8.83 -0.49 -3.30
C SER A 2 -8.80 -2.02 -3.09
N SER A 3 -9.42 -2.53 -2.03
CA SER A 3 -9.52 -3.98 -1.78
C SER A 3 -10.23 -4.75 -2.88
N PHE A 4 -11.23 -4.13 -3.53
CA PHE A 4 -11.92 -4.72 -4.68
C PHE A 4 -10.96 -4.90 -5.87
N PHE A 5 -10.16 -3.89 -6.20
CA PHE A 5 -9.17 -4.02 -7.26
C PHE A 5 -8.12 -5.09 -6.95
N THR A 6 -7.63 -5.15 -5.71
CA THR A 6 -6.71 -6.21 -5.26
C THR A 6 -7.33 -7.60 -5.46
N ALA A 7 -8.59 -7.78 -5.05
CA ALA A 7 -9.32 -9.04 -5.20
C ALA A 7 -9.53 -9.42 -6.68
N VAL A 8 -9.98 -8.48 -7.51
CA VAL A 8 -10.21 -8.74 -8.95
C VAL A 8 -8.90 -8.98 -9.69
N ALA A 9 -7.82 -8.28 -9.36
CA ALA A 9 -6.50 -8.52 -9.96
C ALA A 9 -5.98 -9.92 -9.61
N PHE A 10 -6.08 -10.33 -8.33
CA PHE A 10 -5.69 -11.68 -7.92
C PHE A 10 -6.58 -12.76 -8.58
N TRP A 11 -7.90 -12.54 -8.61
CA TRP A 11 -8.84 -13.42 -9.31
C TRP A 11 -8.53 -13.54 -10.81
N ALA A 12 -8.22 -12.43 -11.49
CA ALA A 12 -7.85 -12.43 -12.90
C ALA A 12 -6.58 -13.26 -13.14
N ALA A 13 -5.60 -13.21 -12.24
CA ALA A 13 -4.41 -14.07 -12.33
C ALA A 13 -4.74 -15.57 -12.17
N LEU A 14 -5.66 -15.93 -11.28
CA LEU A 14 -6.15 -17.31 -11.17
C LEU A 14 -6.95 -17.74 -12.41
N LYS A 15 -7.74 -16.84 -12.99
CA LYS A 15 -8.42 -17.06 -14.28
C LYS A 15 -7.45 -17.29 -15.42
N TRP A 16 -6.33 -16.55 -15.44
CA TRP A 16 -5.24 -16.79 -16.36
C TRP A 16 -4.65 -18.20 -16.17
N GLU A 17 -4.30 -18.58 -14.94
CA GLU A 17 -3.71 -19.88 -14.63
C GLU A 17 -4.58 -21.05 -15.09
N ALA A 18 -5.89 -20.96 -14.85
CA ALA A 18 -6.86 -21.97 -15.26
C ALA A 18 -7.06 -22.04 -16.78
N ALA A 19 -6.82 -20.95 -17.52
CA ALA A 19 -7.05 -20.86 -18.96
C ALA A 19 -5.78 -21.08 -19.80
N ALA A 20 -4.59 -20.96 -19.19
CA ALA A 20 -3.31 -20.87 -19.93
C ALA A 20 -3.01 -22.07 -20.84
N ASP A 21 -3.50 -23.27 -20.53
CA ASP A 21 -3.21 -24.48 -21.32
C ASP A 21 -4.16 -24.68 -22.51
N HIS A 22 -5.33 -24.02 -22.51
CA HIS A 22 -6.43 -24.36 -23.43
C HIS A 22 -7.04 -23.15 -24.15
N ASP A 23 -6.81 -21.92 -23.68
CA ASP A 23 -7.29 -20.69 -24.32
C ASP A 23 -6.12 -19.91 -24.93
N MET A 24 -6.09 -19.80 -26.26
CA MET A 24 -5.10 -18.99 -26.98
C MET A 24 -5.12 -17.50 -26.57
N ARG A 25 -6.23 -17.03 -25.98
CA ARG A 25 -6.42 -15.67 -25.49
C ARG A 25 -6.25 -15.55 -23.98
N ALA A 26 -5.73 -16.56 -23.28
CA ALA A 26 -5.58 -16.53 -21.82
C ALA A 26 -4.85 -15.26 -21.33
N ASN A 27 -3.83 -14.80 -22.04
CA ASN A 27 -3.02 -13.62 -21.66
C ASN A 27 -3.83 -12.32 -21.52
N ARG A 28 -5.06 -12.22 -22.05
CA ARG A 28 -5.97 -11.08 -21.81
C ARG A 28 -6.20 -10.83 -20.32
N TRP A 29 -6.14 -11.87 -19.50
CA TRP A 29 -6.27 -11.77 -18.05
C TRP A 29 -5.06 -11.08 -17.41
N LEU A 30 -3.83 -11.34 -17.89
CA LEU A 30 -2.64 -10.61 -17.43
C LEU A 30 -2.66 -9.15 -17.89
N LEU A 31 -3.17 -8.90 -19.11
CA LEU A 31 -3.39 -7.54 -19.60
C LEU A 31 -4.45 -6.80 -18.77
N LEU A 32 -5.50 -7.50 -18.33
CA LEU A 32 -6.48 -6.96 -17.39
C LEU A 32 -5.85 -6.62 -16.04
N VAL A 33 -4.96 -7.47 -15.51
CA VAL A 33 -4.20 -7.15 -14.28
C VAL A 33 -3.38 -5.88 -14.47
N ALA A 34 -2.70 -5.72 -15.61
CA ALA A 34 -1.93 -4.50 -15.91
C ALA A 34 -2.82 -3.26 -15.98
N TYR A 35 -3.97 -3.35 -16.65
CA TYR A 35 -4.98 -2.28 -16.69
C TYR A 35 -5.50 -1.91 -15.31
N LEU A 36 -5.90 -2.89 -14.50
CA LEU A 36 -6.39 -2.68 -13.13
C LEU A 36 -5.31 -2.08 -12.23
N THR A 37 -4.04 -2.46 -12.42
CA THR A 37 -2.91 -1.86 -11.71
C THR A 37 -2.78 -0.38 -12.05
N GLY A 38 -2.82 -0.02 -13.33
CA GLY A 38 -2.81 1.38 -13.78
C GLY A 38 -4.00 2.17 -13.24
N LEU A 39 -5.21 1.63 -13.39
CA LEU A 39 -6.46 2.26 -12.94
C LEU A 39 -6.49 2.47 -11.42
N SER A 40 -5.85 1.56 -10.67
CA SER A 40 -5.77 1.68 -9.22
C SER A 40 -5.02 2.91 -8.75
N VAL A 41 -4.13 3.51 -9.55
CA VAL A 41 -3.38 4.71 -9.13
C VAL A 41 -4.33 5.88 -8.86
N GLY A 42 -5.42 6.01 -9.62
CA GLY A 42 -6.47 7.01 -9.38
C GLY A 42 -7.31 6.78 -8.13
N VAL A 43 -7.16 5.64 -7.45
CA VAL A 43 -7.89 5.28 -6.23
C VAL A 43 -6.94 5.09 -5.05
N HIS A 44 -6.07 4.07 -5.15
CA HIS A 44 -5.01 3.74 -4.21
C HIS A 44 -4.05 2.70 -4.81
N ILE A 45 -2.74 2.87 -4.61
CA ILE A 45 -1.64 2.03 -5.14
C ILE A 45 -1.54 0.61 -4.55
N LEU A 46 -2.52 0.14 -3.76
CA LEU A 46 -2.43 -1.14 -3.02
C LEU A 46 -2.31 -2.34 -3.99
N VAL A 47 -2.91 -2.22 -5.17
CA VAL A 47 -3.02 -3.29 -6.17
C VAL A 47 -1.65 -3.69 -6.71
N PHE A 48 -0.67 -2.77 -6.70
CA PHE A 48 0.71 -3.06 -7.09
C PHE A 48 1.29 -4.20 -6.27
N LEU A 49 0.87 -4.33 -5.00
CA LEU A 49 1.33 -5.37 -4.10
C LEU A 49 0.84 -6.77 -4.48
N THR A 50 -0.06 -6.89 -5.47
CA THR A 50 -0.45 -8.19 -6.05
C THR A 50 0.57 -8.70 -7.08
N ILE A 51 1.39 -7.81 -7.66
CA ILE A 51 2.34 -8.15 -8.74
C ILE A 51 3.26 -9.32 -8.36
N PRO A 52 3.87 -9.36 -7.15
CA PRO A 52 4.73 -10.49 -6.79
C PRO A 52 4.00 -11.84 -6.81
N ALA A 53 2.75 -11.88 -6.33
CA ALA A 53 1.93 -13.08 -6.35
C ALA A 53 1.57 -13.49 -7.79
N VAL A 54 1.20 -12.54 -8.66
CA VAL A 54 0.88 -12.79 -10.07
C VAL A 54 2.10 -13.34 -10.83
N VAL A 55 3.28 -12.77 -10.60
CA VAL A 55 4.54 -13.27 -11.20
C VAL A 55 4.83 -14.70 -10.72
N MET A 56 4.56 -15.02 -9.46
CA MET A 56 4.76 -16.38 -8.95
C MET A 56 3.73 -17.38 -9.49
N ILE A 57 2.48 -16.98 -9.69
CA ILE A 57 1.47 -17.80 -10.39
C ILE A 57 1.97 -18.10 -11.82
N TYR A 58 2.42 -17.07 -12.54
CA TYR A 58 2.99 -17.23 -13.88
C TYR A 58 4.21 -18.18 -13.87
N PHE A 59 5.11 -18.02 -12.91
CA PHE A 59 6.30 -18.85 -12.77
C PHE A 59 5.93 -20.32 -12.51
N TYR A 60 5.08 -20.61 -11.53
CA TYR A 60 4.71 -21.99 -11.20
C TYR A 60 3.94 -22.69 -12.32
N LYS A 61 3.16 -21.93 -13.09
CA LYS A 61 2.43 -22.45 -14.26
C LYS A 61 3.37 -22.82 -15.41
N ASN A 62 4.33 -21.96 -15.74
CA ASN A 62 5.21 -22.15 -16.90
C ASN A 62 6.48 -22.97 -16.60
N TYR A 63 6.89 -23.09 -15.33
CA TYR A 63 8.11 -23.78 -14.92
C TYR A 63 7.78 -24.96 -13.99
N PRO A 64 7.39 -26.13 -14.53
CA PRO A 64 6.93 -27.26 -13.71
C PRO A 64 8.02 -27.84 -12.81
N LYS A 65 9.30 -27.75 -13.21
CA LYS A 65 10.48 -28.19 -12.45
C LYS A 65 11.08 -27.02 -11.66
N VAL A 66 10.56 -26.80 -10.47
CA VAL A 66 11.06 -25.76 -9.56
C VAL A 66 12.24 -26.29 -8.75
N THR A 67 13.35 -25.55 -8.77
CA THR A 67 14.53 -25.80 -7.90
C THR A 67 14.68 -24.62 -6.95
N TRP A 68 15.45 -24.78 -5.86
CA TRP A 68 15.75 -23.67 -4.95
C TRP A 68 16.33 -22.44 -5.70
N LYS A 69 17.24 -22.66 -6.65
CA LYS A 69 17.84 -21.58 -7.45
C LYS A 69 16.81 -20.85 -8.31
N THR A 70 15.98 -21.59 -9.05
CA THR A 70 14.95 -20.97 -9.91
C THR A 70 13.87 -20.29 -9.09
N TRP A 71 13.54 -20.82 -7.91
CA TRP A 71 12.61 -20.21 -6.97
C TRP A 71 13.14 -18.89 -6.39
N VAL A 72 14.41 -18.82 -5.97
CA VAL A 72 15.03 -17.57 -5.50
C VAL A 72 15.03 -16.51 -6.60
N VAL A 73 15.44 -16.91 -7.83
CA VAL A 73 15.43 -16.01 -8.98
C VAL A 73 14.02 -15.51 -9.29
N ALA A 74 13.00 -16.38 -9.27
CA ALA A 74 11.62 -15.99 -9.52
C ALA A 74 11.10 -14.97 -8.49
N ASN A 75 11.40 -15.14 -7.20
CA ASN A 75 11.05 -14.16 -6.18
C ASN A 75 11.78 -12.82 -6.41
N ALA A 76 13.08 -12.86 -6.74
CA ALA A 76 13.83 -11.65 -7.07
C ALA A 76 13.26 -10.92 -8.30
N VAL A 77 12.88 -11.66 -9.34
CA VAL A 77 12.19 -11.12 -10.52
C VAL A 77 10.84 -10.51 -10.14
N SER A 78 10.09 -11.14 -9.24
CA SER A 78 8.78 -10.64 -8.79
C SER A 78 8.90 -9.27 -8.09
N VAL A 79 9.91 -9.08 -7.24
CA VAL A 79 10.24 -7.81 -6.58
C VAL A 79 10.74 -6.79 -7.60
N PHE A 80 11.58 -7.22 -8.55
CA PHE A 80 12.07 -6.36 -9.61
C PHE A 80 10.94 -5.84 -10.51
N VAL A 81 9.98 -6.68 -10.90
CA VAL A 81 8.82 -6.26 -11.70
C VAL A 81 7.98 -5.25 -10.94
N LEU A 82 7.73 -5.46 -9.64
CA LEU A 82 7.05 -4.47 -8.80
C LEU A 82 7.82 -3.13 -8.80
N ALA A 83 9.12 -3.16 -8.56
CA ALA A 83 9.96 -1.95 -8.54
C ALA A 83 10.01 -1.26 -9.91
N LEU A 84 10.07 -2.02 -11.01
CA LEU A 84 10.04 -1.50 -12.37
C LEU A 84 8.73 -0.76 -12.64
N VAL A 85 7.60 -1.37 -12.31
CA VAL A 85 6.27 -0.79 -12.55
C VAL A 85 6.04 0.45 -11.67
N PHE A 86 6.36 0.35 -10.38
CA PHE A 86 6.12 1.41 -9.40
C PHE A 86 7.13 2.57 -9.50
N ALA A 87 8.43 2.28 -9.50
CA ALA A 87 9.47 3.29 -9.34
C ALA A 87 10.10 3.76 -10.67
N VAL A 88 9.87 3.05 -11.78
CA VAL A 88 10.52 3.37 -13.07
C VAL A 88 9.51 3.82 -14.12
N ILE A 89 8.53 2.98 -14.49
CA ILE A 89 7.68 3.23 -15.65
C ILE A 89 6.93 4.56 -15.55
N ILE A 90 6.17 4.77 -14.47
CA ILE A 90 5.36 5.99 -14.32
C ILE A 90 6.23 7.25 -14.20
N PRO A 91 7.24 7.32 -13.30
CA PRO A 91 8.08 8.51 -13.20
C PRO A 91 8.85 8.84 -14.48
N VAL A 92 9.38 7.83 -15.19
CA VAL A 92 10.11 8.05 -16.45
C VAL A 92 9.20 8.64 -17.50
N ILE A 93 7.98 8.13 -17.64
CA ILE A 93 7.03 8.66 -18.63
C ILE A 93 6.71 10.13 -18.32
N LEU A 94 6.35 10.48 -17.08
CA LEU A 94 6.06 11.86 -16.72
C LEU A 94 7.28 12.79 -16.91
N ARG A 95 8.50 12.32 -16.59
CA ARG A 95 9.74 13.07 -16.86
C ARG A 95 9.95 13.33 -18.35
N LEU A 96 9.65 12.33 -19.19
CA LEU A 96 9.75 12.49 -20.64
C LEU A 96 8.73 13.52 -21.15
N PHE A 97 7.48 13.49 -20.65
CA PHE A 97 6.49 14.53 -20.97
C PHE A 97 7.02 15.93 -20.64
N GLY A 98 7.53 16.12 -19.42
CA GLY A 98 8.10 17.42 -19.03
C GLY A 98 9.34 17.82 -19.84
N PHE A 99 10.22 16.89 -20.16
CA PHE A 99 11.40 17.15 -21.00
C PHE A 99 11.01 17.62 -22.41
N PHE A 100 10.08 16.92 -23.06
CA PHE A 100 9.60 17.29 -24.39
C PHE A 100 8.87 18.64 -24.35
N GLU A 101 8.07 18.89 -23.32
CA GLU A 101 7.33 20.13 -23.13
C GLU A 101 8.26 21.34 -22.98
N ILE A 102 9.22 21.29 -22.06
CA ILE A 102 10.20 22.37 -21.85
C ILE A 102 11.04 22.58 -23.10
N THR A 103 11.49 21.51 -23.77
CA THR A 103 12.31 21.64 -24.98
C THR A 103 11.51 22.30 -26.12
N ALA A 104 10.27 21.86 -26.36
CA ALA A 104 9.41 22.42 -27.39
C ALA A 104 9.11 23.90 -27.16
N VAL A 105 8.73 24.28 -25.93
CA VAL A 105 8.34 25.65 -25.62
C VAL A 105 9.55 26.57 -25.45
N ASN A 106 10.51 26.20 -24.59
CA ASN A 106 11.61 27.10 -24.23
C ASN A 106 12.73 27.14 -25.28
N SER A 107 13.03 26.01 -25.94
CA SER A 107 14.15 25.92 -26.89
C SER A 107 13.72 26.12 -28.35
N ILE A 108 12.56 25.56 -28.74
CA ILE A 108 12.05 25.66 -30.12
C ILE A 108 11.11 26.87 -30.29
N GLY A 109 10.44 27.31 -29.22
CA GLY A 109 9.49 28.43 -29.26
C GLY A 109 8.09 28.02 -29.70
N LEU A 110 7.70 26.75 -29.52
CA LEU A 110 6.36 26.26 -29.85
C LEU A 110 5.35 26.64 -28.75
N PRO A 111 4.03 26.66 -29.06
CA PRO A 111 2.99 26.93 -28.06
C PRO A 111 2.93 25.90 -26.93
N LYS A 112 2.36 26.31 -25.79
CA LYS A 112 2.07 25.45 -24.62
C LYS A 112 1.39 24.14 -25.05
N ASN A 113 1.75 23.05 -24.39
CA ASN A 113 1.29 21.67 -24.60
C ASN A 113 1.78 20.99 -25.88
N THR A 114 2.52 21.68 -26.77
CA THR A 114 2.98 21.07 -28.03
C THR A 114 3.97 19.93 -27.77
N GLY A 115 4.86 20.05 -26.78
CA GLY A 115 5.81 18.99 -26.45
C GLY A 115 5.12 17.76 -25.85
N SER A 116 4.09 17.97 -25.04
CA SER A 116 3.24 16.89 -24.53
C SER A 116 2.53 16.12 -25.65
N VAL A 117 2.00 16.81 -26.67
CA VAL A 117 1.41 16.16 -27.86
C VAL A 117 2.46 15.38 -28.64
N LEU A 118 3.65 15.95 -28.86
CA LEU A 118 4.75 15.25 -29.51
C LEU A 118 5.16 13.98 -28.76
N MET A 119 5.17 14.02 -27.42
CA MET A 119 5.46 12.86 -26.58
C MET A 119 4.39 11.77 -26.73
N VAL A 120 3.09 12.11 -26.79
CA VAL A 120 2.02 11.14 -27.06
C VAL A 120 2.21 10.48 -28.43
N LEU A 121 2.51 11.26 -29.47
CA LEU A 121 2.77 10.73 -30.80
C LEU A 121 4.01 9.82 -30.82
N ALA A 122 5.07 10.19 -30.11
CA ALA A 122 6.27 9.39 -29.95
C ALA A 122 5.98 8.06 -29.22
N LEU A 123 5.13 8.07 -28.19
CA LEU A 123 4.69 6.86 -27.50
C LEU A 123 3.88 5.95 -28.43
N ILE A 124 2.91 6.49 -29.17
CA ILE A 124 2.11 5.71 -30.14
C ILE A 124 3.01 5.09 -31.21
N ALA A 125 3.93 5.87 -31.77
CA ALA A 125 4.90 5.39 -32.74
C ALA A 125 5.80 4.29 -32.14
N GLY A 126 6.33 4.52 -30.93
CA GLY A 126 7.16 3.55 -30.20
C GLY A 126 6.44 2.24 -29.93
N VAL A 127 5.17 2.29 -29.52
CA VAL A 127 4.32 1.11 -29.33
C VAL A 127 4.08 0.39 -30.65
N TYR A 128 3.69 1.11 -31.70
CA TYR A 128 3.42 0.53 -33.02
C TYR A 128 4.64 -0.17 -33.61
N PHE A 129 5.79 0.52 -33.66
CA PHE A 129 7.02 -0.06 -34.18
C PHE A 129 7.57 -1.14 -33.26
N GLY A 130 7.42 -1.01 -31.93
CA GLY A 130 7.81 -2.01 -30.95
C GLY A 130 7.04 -3.33 -31.11
N ILE A 131 5.71 -3.26 -31.24
CA ILE A 131 4.86 -4.44 -31.51
C ILE A 131 5.23 -5.05 -32.85
N ARG A 132 5.33 -4.24 -33.91
CA ARG A 132 5.69 -4.74 -35.25
C ARG A 132 7.05 -5.45 -35.26
N TRP A 133 8.02 -4.91 -34.54
CA TRP A 133 9.34 -5.52 -34.36
C TRP A 133 9.26 -6.83 -33.57
N ALA A 134 8.51 -6.86 -32.46
CA ALA A 134 8.32 -8.06 -31.65
C ALA A 134 7.66 -9.20 -32.44
N VAL A 135 6.63 -8.89 -33.23
CA VAL A 135 5.97 -9.85 -34.13
C VAL A 135 6.93 -10.33 -35.22
N LYS A 136 7.64 -9.41 -35.91
CA LYS A 136 8.58 -9.76 -36.99
C LYS A 136 9.74 -10.63 -36.50
N THR A 137 10.16 -10.47 -35.25
CA THR A 137 11.26 -11.23 -34.63
C THR A 137 10.80 -12.45 -33.82
N ASN A 138 9.51 -12.79 -33.86
CA ASN A 138 8.89 -13.89 -33.12
C ASN A 138 9.17 -13.85 -31.61
N ARG A 139 8.96 -12.67 -30.99
CA ARG A 139 9.19 -12.41 -29.56
C ARG A 139 7.87 -12.14 -28.82
N PRO A 140 7.03 -13.16 -28.57
CA PRO A 140 5.68 -12.97 -28.01
C PRO A 140 5.70 -12.38 -26.59
N LEU A 141 6.71 -12.68 -25.77
CA LEU A 141 6.81 -12.09 -24.43
C LEU A 141 7.07 -10.58 -24.46
N VAL A 142 7.80 -10.11 -25.46
CA VAL A 142 8.07 -8.67 -25.64
C VAL A 142 6.80 -7.96 -26.09
N GLU A 143 6.08 -8.54 -27.06
CA GLU A 143 4.78 -8.03 -27.51
C GLU A 143 3.80 -7.91 -26.32
N GLN A 144 3.66 -8.97 -25.52
CA GLN A 144 2.82 -8.96 -24.32
C GLN A 144 3.27 -7.93 -23.29
N GLY A 145 4.59 -7.76 -23.10
CA GLY A 145 5.15 -6.74 -22.23
C GLY A 145 4.78 -5.32 -22.68
N ILE A 146 4.89 -5.02 -23.98
CA ILE A 146 4.48 -3.73 -24.54
C ILE A 146 2.98 -3.50 -24.34
N LEU A 147 2.14 -4.50 -24.65
CA LEU A 147 0.70 -4.41 -24.44
C LEU A 147 0.32 -4.22 -22.96
N ALA A 148 1.04 -4.87 -22.04
CA ALA A 148 0.83 -4.69 -20.61
C ALA A 148 1.15 -3.25 -20.16
N VAL A 149 2.25 -2.67 -20.66
CA VAL A 149 2.59 -1.26 -20.40
C VAL A 149 1.51 -0.34 -20.97
N VAL A 150 1.04 -0.59 -22.20
CA VAL A 150 -0.06 0.19 -22.80
C VAL A 150 -1.32 0.13 -21.94
N MET A 151 -1.73 -1.07 -21.51
CA MET A 151 -2.91 -1.25 -20.65
C MET A 151 -2.75 -0.55 -19.30
N LEU A 152 -1.57 -0.62 -18.71
CA LEU A 152 -1.23 0.13 -17.50
C LEU A 152 -1.36 1.63 -17.70
N LEU A 153 -0.86 2.18 -18.82
CA LEU A 153 -0.97 3.61 -19.12
C LEU A 153 -2.41 4.04 -19.41
N ILE A 154 -3.20 3.21 -20.08
CA ILE A 154 -4.63 3.45 -20.27
C ILE A 154 -5.33 3.52 -18.91
N GLY A 155 -5.02 2.60 -17.98
CA GLY A 155 -5.56 2.69 -16.61
C GLY A 155 -5.09 3.94 -15.87
N TYR A 156 -3.80 4.26 -15.96
CA TYR A 156 -3.18 5.44 -15.34
C TYR A 156 -3.75 6.75 -15.88
N SER A 157 -4.30 6.78 -17.10
CA SER A 157 -4.92 7.97 -17.68
C SER A 157 -6.04 8.56 -16.82
N SER A 158 -6.66 7.76 -15.95
CA SER A 158 -7.61 8.27 -14.93
C SER A 158 -7.02 9.37 -14.04
N PHE A 159 -5.70 9.36 -13.81
CA PHE A 159 -4.98 10.35 -13.02
C PHE A 159 -4.89 11.73 -13.70
N VAL A 160 -5.09 11.80 -15.03
CA VAL A 160 -5.12 13.06 -15.79
C VAL A 160 -6.27 13.97 -15.32
N VAL A 161 -7.30 13.42 -14.68
CA VAL A 161 -8.38 14.22 -14.06
C VAL A 161 -7.85 15.24 -13.05
N LEU A 162 -6.73 14.95 -12.38
CA LEU A 162 -6.08 15.89 -11.45
C LEU A 162 -5.57 17.11 -12.19
N ALA A 163 -4.84 16.90 -13.29
CA ALA A 163 -4.33 17.99 -14.12
C ALA A 163 -5.48 18.79 -14.76
N ILE A 164 -6.52 18.12 -15.27
CA ILE A 164 -7.70 18.79 -15.84
C ILE A 164 -8.39 19.67 -14.80
N ARG A 165 -8.58 19.15 -13.57
CA ARG A 165 -9.23 19.89 -12.49
C ARG A 165 -8.39 21.07 -11.99
N SER A 166 -7.08 20.87 -11.88
CA SER A 166 -6.13 21.92 -11.49
C SER A 166 -6.10 23.05 -12.53
N ASN A 167 -6.05 22.73 -13.84
CA ASN A 167 -6.16 23.73 -14.92
C ASN A 167 -7.49 24.51 -14.92
N ALA A 168 -8.56 23.96 -14.33
CA ALA A 168 -9.82 24.68 -14.15
C ALA A 168 -9.76 25.73 -13.02
N ASN A 169 -8.61 25.88 -12.34
CA ASN A 169 -8.36 26.82 -11.26
C ASN A 169 -9.43 26.75 -10.17
N THR A 170 -9.71 25.53 -9.68
CA THR A 170 -10.69 25.35 -8.62
C THR A 170 -10.24 26.04 -7.33
N PRO A 171 -11.16 26.57 -6.49
CA PRO A 171 -10.79 27.32 -5.27
C PRO A 171 -9.86 26.57 -4.31
N ILE A 172 -9.92 25.23 -4.30
CA ILE A 172 -8.98 24.35 -3.62
C ILE A 172 -8.17 23.62 -4.69
N ASP A 173 -6.90 24.00 -4.84
CA ASP A 173 -5.94 23.37 -5.75
C ASP A 173 -4.57 23.19 -5.09
N GLU A 174 -4.49 22.19 -4.21
CA GLU A 174 -3.26 21.90 -3.47
C GLU A 174 -2.15 21.36 -4.38
N ASN A 175 -0.96 21.96 -4.28
CA ASN A 175 0.23 21.65 -5.09
C ASN A 175 0.14 21.98 -6.59
N ASN A 176 -1.02 22.42 -7.09
CA ASN A 176 -1.26 22.83 -8.47
C ASN A 176 -0.62 21.87 -9.52
N PRO A 177 -1.11 20.62 -9.68
CA PRO A 177 -0.60 19.66 -10.65
C PRO A 177 -1.10 19.93 -12.09
N GLU A 178 -1.01 21.17 -12.58
CA GLU A 178 -1.48 21.63 -13.90
C GLU A 178 -0.77 20.97 -15.10
N ASP A 179 0.48 20.55 -14.96
CA ASP A 179 1.31 20.04 -16.06
C ASP A 179 2.02 18.73 -15.69
N ALA A 180 2.72 18.13 -16.65
CA ALA A 180 3.37 16.83 -16.43
C ALA A 180 4.47 16.85 -15.37
N MET A 181 5.14 18.00 -15.16
CA MET A 181 6.18 18.15 -14.14
C MET A 181 5.58 18.32 -12.75
N SER A 182 4.56 19.17 -12.61
CA SER A 182 3.86 19.32 -11.33
C SER A 182 3.08 18.06 -10.96
N LEU A 183 2.53 17.34 -11.94
CA LEU A 183 1.93 16.02 -11.74
C LEU A 183 2.97 14.95 -11.33
N LEU A 184 4.21 15.03 -11.83
CA LEU A 184 5.32 14.18 -11.38
C LEU A 184 5.71 14.48 -9.93
N ALA A 185 5.83 15.76 -9.56
CA ALA A 185 6.12 16.15 -8.19
C ALA A 185 5.01 15.68 -7.24
N TYR A 186 3.76 15.79 -7.67
CA TYR A 186 2.58 15.26 -6.96
C TYR A 186 2.66 13.73 -6.82
N TYR A 187 2.94 13.01 -7.91
CA TYR A 187 3.08 11.54 -7.91
C TYR A 187 4.19 11.06 -6.97
N ASN A 188 5.35 11.73 -7.00
CA ASN A 188 6.49 11.44 -6.14
C ASN A 188 6.25 11.88 -4.69
N ARG A 189 5.16 12.62 -4.41
CA ARG A 189 4.80 13.11 -3.09
C ARG A 189 5.89 14.00 -2.48
N GLU A 190 6.55 14.83 -3.30
CA GLU A 190 7.70 15.65 -2.90
C GLU A 190 7.37 16.59 -1.73
N GLN A 191 6.11 17.04 -1.62
CA GLN A 191 5.60 17.85 -0.51
C GLN A 191 5.76 17.21 0.88
N TYR A 192 5.84 15.87 0.97
CA TYR A 192 5.96 15.15 2.24
C TYR A 192 7.42 14.89 2.63
N GLY A 193 8.38 15.23 1.77
CA GLY A 193 9.80 14.91 1.93
C GLY A 193 10.13 13.44 1.67
N ASP A 194 11.42 13.11 1.78
CA ASP A 194 11.95 11.77 1.59
C ASP A 194 12.17 11.06 2.94
N TRP A 195 11.89 9.75 2.98
CA TRP A 195 12.26 8.88 4.10
C TRP A 195 13.11 7.70 3.63
N PRO A 196 14.06 7.23 4.45
CA PRO A 196 14.93 6.14 4.04
C PRO A 196 14.19 4.80 4.12
N VAL A 197 14.25 4.00 3.05
CA VAL A 197 13.58 2.68 3.00
C VAL A 197 14.55 1.53 3.20
N LEU A 198 15.67 1.45 2.47
CA LEU A 198 16.66 0.37 2.65
C LEU A 198 18.02 0.87 3.11
N TYR A 199 18.34 2.13 2.83
CA TYR A 199 19.62 2.72 3.18
C TYR A 199 19.43 4.22 3.39
N GLY A 200 20.01 4.77 4.45
CA GLY A 200 19.92 6.21 4.72
C GLY A 200 20.22 6.57 6.17
N GLN A 201 19.71 7.71 6.59
CA GLN A 201 20.00 8.36 7.86
C GLN A 201 19.19 7.82 9.05
N SER A 202 19.73 8.01 10.24
CA SER A 202 19.00 7.97 11.52
C SER A 202 18.71 9.40 11.99
N PHE A 203 17.87 9.57 13.00
CA PHE A 203 17.47 10.90 13.51
C PHE A 203 18.63 11.77 14.00
N ASN A 204 19.77 11.16 14.37
CA ASN A 204 20.97 11.85 14.86
C ASN A 204 22.15 11.79 13.89
N SER A 205 21.92 11.39 12.63
CA SER A 205 22.97 11.41 11.60
C SER A 205 23.40 12.84 11.31
N LYS A 206 24.72 13.07 11.23
CA LYS A 206 25.25 14.40 10.91
C LYS A 206 25.31 14.63 9.41
N LEU A 207 25.17 15.89 9.01
CA LEU A 207 25.38 16.32 7.64
C LEU A 207 26.86 16.20 7.24
N ASP A 208 27.11 16.02 5.95
CA ASP A 208 28.45 16.04 5.39
C ASP A 208 29.09 17.42 5.57
N SER A 209 30.26 17.45 6.20
CA SER A 209 30.98 18.69 6.53
C SER A 209 31.37 19.55 5.32
N ARG A 210 31.53 18.96 4.13
CA ARG A 210 31.98 19.67 2.91
C ARG A 210 30.81 20.07 2.03
N LYS A 211 29.82 19.18 1.88
CA LYS A 211 28.61 19.44 1.09
C LYS A 211 27.38 19.02 1.91
N PRO A 212 26.91 19.84 2.87
CA PRO A 212 25.82 19.47 3.78
C PRO A 212 24.47 19.31 3.09
N TYR A 213 24.31 19.89 1.90
CA TYR A 213 23.09 19.79 1.10
C TYR A 213 23.42 19.39 -0.34
N ALA A 214 22.61 18.49 -0.90
CA ALA A 214 22.62 18.09 -2.28
C ALA A 214 21.50 18.81 -3.06
N ASP A 215 21.72 18.94 -4.36
CA ASP A 215 20.77 19.56 -5.27
C ASP A 215 19.65 18.57 -5.61
N GLY A 216 18.41 19.05 -5.58
CA GLY A 216 17.22 18.36 -6.04
C GLY A 216 16.92 18.63 -7.52
N SER A 217 15.74 18.22 -7.96
CA SER A 217 15.23 18.55 -9.30
C SER A 217 14.73 20.00 -9.30
N PRO A 218 15.04 20.80 -10.34
CA PRO A 218 14.42 22.11 -10.50
C PRO A 218 12.92 21.97 -10.78
N ALA A 219 12.12 22.84 -10.16
CA ALA A 219 10.69 22.94 -10.42
C ALA A 219 10.43 24.05 -11.45
N TYR A 220 9.60 23.73 -12.43
CA TYR A 220 9.21 24.63 -13.52
C TYR A 220 7.73 24.97 -13.40
N LEU A 221 7.37 26.21 -13.74
CA LEU A 221 5.99 26.67 -13.84
C LEU A 221 5.83 27.45 -15.14
N TYR A 222 4.71 27.26 -15.83
CA TYR A 222 4.42 28.01 -17.04
C TYR A 222 4.04 29.46 -16.71
N SER A 223 4.71 30.42 -17.34
CA SER A 223 4.42 31.85 -17.19
C SER A 223 3.60 32.33 -18.39
N GLU A 224 2.34 32.68 -18.13
CA GLU A 224 1.44 33.25 -19.15
C GLU A 224 1.96 34.61 -19.68
N THR A 225 2.81 35.31 -18.91
CA THR A 225 3.40 36.59 -19.33
C THR A 225 4.55 36.40 -20.31
N THR A 226 5.43 35.43 -20.07
CA THR A 226 6.60 35.21 -20.93
C THR A 226 6.37 34.14 -22.00
N GLY A 227 5.28 33.37 -21.88
CA GLY A 227 4.94 32.26 -22.75
C GLY A 227 5.88 31.06 -22.60
N LYS A 228 6.65 30.99 -21.51
CA LYS A 228 7.72 29.99 -21.28
C LYS A 228 7.59 29.34 -19.90
N TYR A 229 8.21 28.18 -19.75
CA TYR A 229 8.38 27.54 -18.44
C TYR A 229 9.55 28.19 -17.69
N GLU A 230 9.27 28.81 -16.56
CA GLU A 230 10.23 29.47 -15.70
C GLU A 230 10.60 28.60 -14.51
N VAL A 231 11.85 28.69 -14.06
CA VAL A 231 12.32 27.97 -12.87
C VAL A 231 11.83 28.71 -11.64
N VAL A 232 10.89 28.13 -10.90
CA VAL A 232 10.36 28.69 -9.64
C VAL A 232 11.15 28.23 -8.42
N ASN A 233 11.79 27.06 -8.52
CA ASN A 233 12.72 26.54 -7.53
C ASN A 233 13.87 25.87 -8.27
N ASP A 234 15.09 26.36 -8.09
CA ASP A 234 16.27 25.83 -8.80
C ASP A 234 16.77 24.50 -8.20
N GLY A 235 16.13 24.02 -7.13
CA GLY A 235 16.45 22.77 -6.45
C GLY A 235 17.79 22.79 -5.73
N LYS A 236 18.52 23.91 -5.70
CA LYS A 236 19.85 23.94 -5.07
C LYS A 236 19.75 23.78 -3.57
N ALA A 237 20.66 22.97 -3.03
CA ALA A 237 20.69 22.65 -1.60
C ALA A 237 19.33 22.15 -1.02
N ALA A 238 18.47 21.56 -1.86
CA ALA A 238 17.12 21.16 -1.45
C ALA A 238 17.09 19.90 -0.57
N LYS A 239 18.12 19.04 -0.62
CA LYS A 239 18.14 17.76 0.09
C LYS A 239 19.28 17.70 1.10
N PRO A 240 19.03 17.31 2.37
CA PRO A 240 20.10 17.03 3.32
C PRO A 240 21.04 15.95 2.79
N ASN A 241 22.35 16.21 2.83
CA ASN A 241 23.38 15.24 2.48
C ASN A 241 24.11 14.81 3.75
N TYR A 242 23.84 13.58 4.19
CA TYR A 242 24.40 13.02 5.42
C TYR A 242 25.80 12.44 5.20
N ALA A 243 26.64 12.52 6.23
CA ALA A 243 27.97 11.94 6.20
C ALA A 243 27.89 10.42 5.94
N LYS A 244 28.73 9.90 5.03
CA LYS A 244 28.73 8.48 4.67
C LYS A 244 28.98 7.55 5.87
N SER A 245 29.70 8.03 6.88
CA SER A 245 29.94 7.32 8.14
C SER A 245 28.69 7.20 9.01
N ASP A 246 27.68 8.05 8.80
CA ASP A 246 26.54 8.23 9.70
C ASP A 246 25.23 7.68 9.13
N VAL A 247 25.21 7.33 7.85
CA VAL A 247 24.14 6.55 7.22
C VAL A 247 24.39 5.04 7.37
N GLY A 248 23.36 4.24 7.14
CA GLY A 248 23.46 2.78 7.26
C GLY A 248 22.32 2.04 6.57
N PHE A 249 22.43 0.71 6.61
CA PHE A 249 21.41 -0.20 6.08
C PHE A 249 20.22 -0.29 7.03
N PHE A 250 19.03 -0.27 6.45
CA PHE A 250 17.74 -0.47 7.10
C PHE A 250 17.44 0.46 8.29
N PRO A 251 17.61 1.79 8.17
CA PRO A 251 17.29 2.72 9.25
C PRO A 251 15.77 2.80 9.48
N ARG A 252 15.35 2.82 10.75
CA ARG A 252 13.95 2.86 11.19
C ARG A 252 13.64 4.03 12.11
N MET A 253 14.61 4.41 12.93
CA MET A 253 14.57 5.61 13.77
C MET A 253 15.21 6.78 13.01
N TRP A 254 14.51 7.30 12.01
CA TRP A 254 15.05 8.23 11.02
C TRP A 254 14.56 9.68 11.18
N SER A 255 13.39 9.90 11.78
CA SER A 255 12.80 11.24 11.85
C SER A 255 13.46 12.08 12.94
N ASP A 256 13.87 13.28 12.56
CA ASP A 256 14.52 14.30 13.41
C ASP A 256 13.54 15.26 14.08
N GLN A 257 12.24 15.12 13.85
CA GLN A 257 11.22 15.93 14.53
C GLN A 257 11.26 15.69 16.05
N ALA A 258 11.15 16.77 16.81
CA ALA A 258 11.44 16.78 18.25
C ALA A 258 10.58 15.78 19.04
N ASP A 259 9.30 15.65 18.70
CA ASP A 259 8.36 14.71 19.29
C ASP A 259 8.72 13.24 18.98
N HIS A 260 9.08 12.92 17.73
CA HIS A 260 9.53 11.57 17.38
C HIS A 260 10.83 11.21 18.10
N VAL A 261 11.79 12.14 18.15
CA VAL A 261 13.06 11.94 18.86
C VAL A 261 12.83 11.70 20.35
N GLN A 262 11.91 12.44 20.98
CA GLN A 262 11.53 12.18 22.37
C GLN A 262 10.92 10.79 22.55
N ASN A 263 10.09 10.32 21.62
CA ASN A 263 9.50 8.99 21.69
C ASN A 263 10.54 7.88 21.47
N TYR A 264 11.48 8.05 20.53
CA TYR A 264 12.63 7.14 20.36
C TYR A 264 13.43 6.99 21.66
N LYS A 265 13.67 8.10 22.37
CA LYS A 265 14.37 8.10 23.66
C LYS A 265 13.55 7.43 24.76
N ARG A 266 12.31 7.89 24.97
CA ARG A 266 11.47 7.52 26.11
C ARG A 266 11.03 6.05 26.07
N ILE A 267 10.67 5.56 24.88
CA ILE A 267 10.02 4.24 24.74
C ILE A 267 11.03 3.18 24.30
N PHE A 268 11.96 3.56 23.42
CA PHE A 268 12.89 2.61 22.80
C PHE A 268 14.33 2.75 23.32
N GLY A 269 14.59 3.69 24.24
CA GLY A 269 15.89 3.87 24.88
C GLY A 269 16.98 4.38 23.94
N ALA A 270 16.62 4.99 22.81
CA ALA A 270 17.59 5.48 21.84
C ALA A 270 18.46 6.60 22.42
N ASN A 271 19.78 6.46 22.34
CA ASN A 271 20.72 7.48 22.80
C ASN A 271 21.00 8.49 21.67
N PRO A 272 20.68 9.80 21.83
CA PRO A 272 20.91 10.80 20.79
C PRO A 272 22.38 11.07 20.50
N ASP A 273 23.28 10.83 21.45
CA ASP A 273 24.70 11.17 21.34
C ASP A 273 25.53 10.07 20.65
N LYS A 274 24.92 8.90 20.42
CA LYS A 274 25.57 7.74 19.81
C LYS A 274 24.88 7.36 18.51
N LYS A 275 25.66 7.00 17.50
CA LYS A 275 25.11 6.46 16.25
C LYS A 275 24.23 5.26 16.56
N ILE A 276 23.00 5.30 16.03
CA ILE A 276 22.04 4.20 16.19
C ILE A 276 22.53 2.97 15.42
N THR A 277 22.58 1.86 16.12
CA THR A 277 23.03 0.57 15.58
C THR A 277 21.93 -0.11 14.78
N PHE A 278 22.31 -1.07 13.92
CA PHE A 278 21.34 -1.91 13.22
C PHE A 278 20.42 -2.67 14.18
N ALA A 279 20.97 -3.16 15.31
CA ALA A 279 20.20 -3.90 16.30
C ALA A 279 19.10 -3.03 16.95
N GLU A 280 19.40 -1.77 17.25
CA GLU A 280 18.39 -0.83 17.77
C GLU A 280 17.32 -0.53 16.72
N HIS A 281 17.70 -0.27 15.47
CA HIS A 281 16.74 -0.09 14.37
C HIS A 281 15.86 -1.32 14.19
N PHE A 282 16.45 -2.52 14.22
CA PHE A 282 15.73 -3.77 14.07
C PHE A 282 14.81 -4.05 15.27
N LYS A 283 15.23 -3.73 16.50
CA LYS A 283 14.38 -3.79 17.68
C LYS A 283 13.18 -2.87 17.54
N TYR A 284 13.38 -1.60 17.15
CA TYR A 284 12.26 -0.67 16.90
C TYR A 284 11.34 -1.18 15.77
N PHE A 285 11.90 -1.74 14.70
CA PHE A 285 11.11 -2.37 13.64
C PHE A 285 10.22 -3.49 14.18
N MET A 286 10.78 -4.41 14.97
CA MET A 286 10.02 -5.54 15.51
C MET A 286 9.01 -5.11 16.57
N ASP A 287 9.41 -4.28 17.52
CA ASP A 287 8.59 -3.90 18.68
C ASP A 287 7.46 -2.93 18.27
N TYR A 288 7.79 -1.91 17.46
CA TYR A 288 6.83 -0.88 17.07
C TYR A 288 6.22 -1.11 15.69
N GLN A 289 7.03 -1.20 14.65
CA GLN A 289 6.51 -1.19 13.28
C GLN A 289 5.79 -2.50 12.93
N VAL A 290 6.32 -3.64 13.38
CA VAL A 290 5.70 -4.95 13.22
C VAL A 290 4.74 -5.26 14.36
N GLY A 291 5.18 -5.14 15.62
CA GLY A 291 4.36 -5.47 16.79
C GLY A 291 3.19 -4.52 16.99
N GLN A 292 3.51 -3.25 17.28
CA GLN A 292 2.51 -2.25 17.66
C GLN A 292 1.63 -1.76 16.50
N MET A 293 2.19 -1.61 15.30
CA MET A 293 1.42 -1.18 14.13
C MET A 293 0.75 -2.39 13.49
N TRP A 294 1.51 -3.26 12.81
CA TRP A 294 0.89 -4.31 12.00
C TRP A 294 0.21 -5.43 12.82
N PHE A 295 0.90 -6.03 13.77
CA PHE A 295 0.42 -7.22 14.48
C PHE A 295 -0.73 -6.90 15.43
N ARG A 296 -0.71 -5.76 16.12
CA ARG A 296 -1.84 -5.31 16.93
C ARG A 296 -3.12 -5.15 16.11
N TYR A 297 -3.05 -4.48 14.95
CA TYR A 297 -4.21 -4.36 14.06
C TYR A 297 -4.63 -5.69 13.46
N PHE A 298 -3.68 -6.58 13.14
CA PHE A 298 -3.98 -7.95 12.74
C PHE A 298 -4.78 -8.66 13.84
N MET A 299 -4.37 -8.53 15.10
CA MET A 299 -5.08 -9.12 16.24
C MET A 299 -6.43 -8.45 16.50
N TRP A 300 -6.60 -7.15 16.25
CA TRP A 300 -7.93 -6.50 16.28
C TRP A 300 -8.94 -7.18 15.38
N ASN A 301 -8.51 -7.71 14.24
CA ASN A 301 -9.38 -8.35 13.26
C ASN A 301 -9.62 -9.84 13.55
N PHE A 302 -8.70 -10.53 14.23
CA PHE A 302 -8.75 -11.99 14.38
C PHE A 302 -8.83 -12.51 15.83
N ALA A 303 -8.68 -11.63 16.82
CA ALA A 303 -8.82 -11.93 18.24
C ALA A 303 -9.85 -11.03 18.93
N GLY A 304 -9.86 -9.74 18.59
CA GLY A 304 -10.76 -8.74 19.17
C GLY A 304 -10.01 -7.46 19.59
N ARG A 305 -10.75 -6.47 20.05
CA ARG A 305 -10.28 -5.09 20.27
C ARG A 305 -10.69 -4.61 21.67
N GLN A 306 -9.78 -3.93 22.37
CA GLN A 306 -10.03 -3.38 23.71
C GLN A 306 -11.00 -2.20 23.65
N ASN A 307 -10.76 -1.27 22.73
CA ASN A 307 -11.58 -0.10 22.44
C ASN A 307 -11.09 0.63 21.19
N ASP A 308 -11.82 1.66 20.79
CA ASP A 308 -11.60 2.46 19.60
C ASP A 308 -10.56 3.60 19.73
N ASP A 309 -9.97 3.75 20.92
CA ASP A 309 -8.97 4.77 21.21
C ASP A 309 -7.60 4.48 20.58
N GLN A 310 -6.85 5.56 20.32
CA GLN A 310 -5.51 5.45 19.80
C GLN A 310 -4.53 4.96 20.88
N ASN A 311 -3.75 3.91 20.58
CA ASN A 311 -2.74 3.39 21.49
C ASN A 311 -1.37 4.07 21.29
N ARG A 312 -0.78 4.51 22.41
CA ARG A 312 0.60 5.00 22.54
C ARG A 312 1.40 4.24 23.62
N TYR A 313 1.23 2.92 23.65
CA TYR A 313 1.70 1.95 24.65
C TYR A 313 1.01 2.03 26.02
N GLU A 314 -0.16 2.66 26.12
CA GLU A 314 -1.00 2.53 27.31
C GLU A 314 -1.64 1.15 27.40
N LEU A 315 -1.86 0.67 28.62
CA LEU A 315 -2.52 -0.63 28.88
C LEU A 315 -4.03 -0.60 28.65
N ILE A 316 -4.62 0.59 28.61
CA ILE A 316 -6.08 0.78 28.63
C ILE A 316 -6.67 1.24 27.28
N ASN A 317 -5.85 1.61 26.30
CA ASN A 317 -6.31 2.19 25.04
C ASN A 317 -5.81 1.37 23.86
N GLY A 318 -6.65 1.08 22.89
CA GLY A 318 -6.32 0.51 21.59
C GLY A 318 -5.54 -0.82 21.62
N ASN A 319 -5.55 -1.61 22.69
CA ASN A 319 -4.93 -2.93 22.65
C ASN A 319 -5.83 -3.95 21.91
N TRP A 320 -5.28 -5.08 21.53
CA TRP A 320 -6.09 -6.24 21.14
C TRP A 320 -6.48 -7.04 22.38
N MET A 321 -7.68 -7.60 22.35
CA MET A 321 -8.26 -8.37 23.45
C MET A 321 -8.94 -9.61 22.89
N THR A 322 -8.87 -10.73 23.60
CA THR A 322 -9.47 -12.00 23.14
C THR A 322 -10.87 -12.23 23.69
N GLY A 323 -11.16 -11.71 24.88
CA GLY A 323 -12.32 -12.14 25.69
C GLY A 323 -12.01 -13.37 26.55
N ILE A 324 -10.74 -13.76 26.64
CA ILE A 324 -10.27 -14.86 27.50
C ILE A 324 -9.46 -14.22 28.63
N ASP A 325 -10.07 -14.11 29.81
CA ASP A 325 -9.54 -13.35 30.95
C ASP A 325 -8.06 -13.63 31.22
N PHE A 326 -7.65 -14.91 31.32
CA PHE A 326 -6.25 -15.22 31.63
C PHE A 326 -5.25 -14.68 30.58
N ILE A 327 -5.61 -14.68 29.30
CA ILE A 327 -4.73 -14.20 28.21
C ILE A 327 -4.66 -12.67 28.23
N ASP A 328 -5.79 -12.04 28.49
CA ASP A 328 -5.91 -10.59 28.46
C ASP A 328 -5.33 -9.96 29.72
N GLU A 329 -5.57 -10.54 30.90
CA GLU A 329 -5.03 -10.08 32.18
C GLU A 329 -3.51 -10.18 32.26
N MET A 330 -2.91 -11.21 31.65
CA MET A 330 -1.44 -11.35 31.57
C MET A 330 -0.77 -10.18 30.84
N ARG A 331 -1.49 -9.47 29.96
CA ARG A 331 -0.95 -8.38 29.14
C ARG A 331 -1.42 -7.00 29.59
N LEU A 332 -2.69 -6.91 29.99
CA LEU A 332 -3.40 -5.64 30.21
C LEU A 332 -3.78 -5.41 31.68
N GLY A 333 -3.54 -6.40 32.55
CA GLY A 333 -4.01 -6.39 33.93
C GLY A 333 -5.51 -6.74 34.03
N PRO A 334 -6.07 -6.71 35.26
CA PRO A 334 -7.43 -7.16 35.53
C PRO A 334 -8.46 -6.53 34.58
N GLN A 335 -9.30 -7.37 33.96
CA GLN A 335 -10.38 -6.93 33.07
C GLN A 335 -11.75 -6.98 33.74
N SER A 336 -11.78 -7.35 35.03
CA SER A 336 -12.96 -7.30 35.88
C SER A 336 -13.12 -5.93 36.54
N ASN A 337 -14.37 -5.57 36.87
CA ASN A 337 -14.71 -4.33 37.58
C ASN A 337 -14.26 -3.03 36.87
N LEU A 338 -14.35 -3.01 35.54
CA LEU A 338 -14.06 -1.81 34.74
C LEU A 338 -15.18 -0.77 34.88
N PRO A 339 -14.86 0.54 34.81
CA PRO A 339 -15.87 1.58 34.72
C PRO A 339 -16.79 1.36 33.52
N ASP A 340 -18.06 1.73 33.66
CA ASP A 340 -19.07 1.59 32.59
C ASP A 340 -18.62 2.24 31.27
N SER A 341 -17.90 3.36 31.33
CA SER A 341 -17.37 4.05 30.14
C SER A 341 -16.35 3.23 29.34
N MET A 342 -15.68 2.26 29.96
CA MET A 342 -14.73 1.35 29.30
C MET A 342 -15.37 -0.01 29.00
N ALA A 343 -16.23 -0.50 29.90
CA ALA A 343 -16.87 -1.80 29.76
C ALA A 343 -17.94 -1.83 28.66
N LYS A 344 -18.63 -0.70 28.44
CA LYS A 344 -19.72 -0.54 27.46
C LYS A 344 -19.32 0.31 26.26
N GLN A 345 -18.02 0.46 26.01
CA GLN A 345 -17.53 1.18 24.84
C GLN A 345 -17.80 0.33 23.59
N GLU A 346 -18.41 0.92 22.57
CA GLU A 346 -18.84 0.20 21.35
C GLU A 346 -17.66 -0.53 20.68
N GLY A 347 -16.46 0.05 20.65
CA GLY A 347 -15.29 -0.58 20.05
C GLY A 347 -14.63 -1.72 20.84
N ARG A 348 -15.27 -2.22 21.90
CA ARG A 348 -14.77 -3.33 22.75
C ARG A 348 -15.37 -4.65 22.28
N ASN A 349 -14.60 -5.41 21.48
CA ASN A 349 -15.09 -6.55 20.70
C ASN A 349 -14.31 -7.83 21.04
N TYR A 350 -14.98 -8.97 21.16
CA TYR A 350 -14.38 -10.27 21.50
C TYR A 350 -14.64 -11.37 20.47
N TYR A 351 -13.56 -11.89 19.87
CA TYR A 351 -13.65 -13.00 18.91
C TYR A 351 -13.07 -14.31 19.45
N TYR A 352 -12.58 -14.32 20.69
CA TYR A 352 -11.98 -15.50 21.36
C TYR A 352 -10.88 -16.17 20.54
N ALA A 353 -10.20 -15.39 19.69
CA ALA A 353 -9.23 -15.87 18.70
C ALA A 353 -9.75 -16.95 17.73
N LEU A 354 -11.06 -17.17 17.62
CA LEU A 354 -11.64 -18.19 16.74
C LEU A 354 -11.29 -17.96 15.26
N PRO A 355 -11.39 -16.72 14.70
CA PRO A 355 -10.94 -16.45 13.34
C PRO A 355 -9.44 -16.72 13.16
N LEU A 356 -8.62 -16.33 14.14
CA LEU A 356 -7.17 -16.55 14.11
C LEU A 356 -6.83 -18.05 14.05
N LEU A 357 -7.41 -18.85 14.94
CA LEU A 357 -7.17 -20.29 15.01
C LEU A 357 -7.59 -21.01 13.73
N LEU A 358 -8.75 -20.64 13.19
CA LEU A 358 -9.25 -21.21 11.94
C LEU A 358 -8.35 -20.83 10.75
N GLY A 359 -7.87 -19.58 10.70
CA GLY A 359 -6.91 -19.12 9.69
C GLY A 359 -5.56 -19.83 9.79
N LEU A 360 -5.01 -20.00 10.99
CA LEU A 360 -3.76 -20.74 11.20
C LEU A 360 -3.90 -22.21 10.77
N LEU A 361 -5.05 -22.84 11.06
CA LEU A 361 -5.35 -24.19 10.60
C LEU A 361 -5.41 -24.27 9.07
N GLY A 362 -6.06 -23.31 8.42
CA GLY A 362 -6.13 -23.26 6.96
C GLY A 362 -4.78 -23.02 6.29
N LEU A 363 -3.94 -22.16 6.87
CA LEU A 363 -2.56 -21.94 6.42
C LEU A 363 -1.76 -23.24 6.52
N TRP A 364 -1.80 -23.91 7.67
CA TRP A 364 -1.11 -25.18 7.87
C TRP A 364 -1.58 -26.24 6.87
N PHE A 365 -2.90 -26.35 6.69
CA PHE A 365 -3.52 -27.31 5.78
C PHE A 365 -3.11 -27.06 4.33
N GLN A 366 -3.14 -25.81 3.88
CA GLN A 366 -2.69 -25.45 2.54
C GLN A 366 -1.20 -25.73 2.36
N ALA A 367 -0.35 -25.31 3.30
CA ALA A 367 1.09 -25.53 3.22
C ALA A 367 1.49 -27.01 3.17
N LYS A 368 0.68 -27.90 3.76
CA LYS A 368 0.89 -29.36 3.68
C LYS A 368 0.46 -29.96 2.36
N ARG A 369 -0.60 -29.44 1.73
CA ARG A 369 -1.19 -30.02 0.51
C ARG A 369 -0.68 -29.38 -0.79
N ASP A 370 -0.44 -28.08 -0.76
CA ASP A 370 -0.05 -27.29 -1.93
C ASP A 370 0.91 -26.15 -1.51
N GLN A 371 2.18 -26.50 -1.45
CA GLN A 371 3.25 -25.56 -1.06
C GLN A 371 3.41 -24.40 -2.05
N ARG A 372 3.12 -24.61 -3.34
CA ARG A 372 3.30 -23.59 -4.38
C ARG A 372 2.26 -22.50 -4.21
N ASN A 373 0.99 -22.87 -4.10
CA ASN A 373 -0.08 -21.90 -3.89
C ASN A 373 -0.09 -21.33 -2.48
N ALA A 374 0.36 -22.09 -1.47
CA ALA A 374 0.59 -21.55 -0.14
C ALA A 374 1.63 -20.40 -0.17
N TRP A 375 2.70 -20.55 -0.95
CA TRP A 375 3.69 -19.48 -1.12
C TRP A 375 3.13 -18.26 -1.86
N VAL A 376 2.31 -18.45 -2.90
CA VAL A 376 1.65 -17.35 -3.62
C VAL A 376 0.78 -16.51 -2.67
N ILE A 377 -0.06 -17.16 -1.86
CA ILE A 377 -0.92 -16.47 -0.88
C ILE A 377 -0.07 -15.82 0.22
N THR A 378 1.00 -16.50 0.65
CA THR A 378 1.95 -15.93 1.64
C THR A 378 2.62 -14.67 1.11
N LEU A 379 3.05 -14.63 -0.14
CA LEU A 379 3.58 -13.42 -0.75
C LEU A 379 2.54 -12.31 -0.76
N LEU A 380 1.31 -12.62 -1.18
CA LEU A 380 0.24 -11.62 -1.17
C LEU A 380 0.01 -11.07 0.25
N PHE A 381 0.00 -11.93 1.27
CA PHE A 381 -0.12 -11.55 2.69
C PHE A 381 1.05 -10.67 3.16
N LEU A 382 2.29 -11.06 2.87
CA LEU A 382 3.48 -10.34 3.27
C LEU A 382 3.58 -8.98 2.57
N PHE A 383 3.29 -8.91 1.27
CA PHE A 383 3.37 -7.67 0.50
C PHE A 383 2.27 -6.67 0.87
N THR A 384 1.06 -7.15 1.15
CA THR A 384 -0.06 -6.30 1.58
C THR A 384 -0.08 -6.03 3.09
N GLY A 385 0.94 -6.48 3.83
CA GLY A 385 1.13 -6.28 5.26
C GLY A 385 2.54 -5.78 5.56
N LEU A 386 3.46 -6.69 5.88
CA LEU A 386 4.82 -6.36 6.32
C LEU A 386 5.65 -5.54 5.31
N ALA A 387 5.48 -5.72 4.00
CA ALA A 387 6.19 -4.88 3.03
C ALA A 387 5.73 -3.42 3.08
N ILE A 388 4.45 -3.17 3.38
CA ILE A 388 3.94 -1.80 3.61
C ILE A 388 4.64 -1.21 4.84
N VAL A 389 4.80 -1.98 5.92
CA VAL A 389 5.54 -1.55 7.13
C VAL A 389 6.96 -1.11 6.78
N VAL A 390 7.68 -1.91 5.98
CA VAL A 390 9.05 -1.60 5.54
C VAL A 390 9.09 -0.33 4.68
N TYR A 391 8.17 -0.21 3.73
CA TYR A 391 8.12 0.89 2.76
C TYR A 391 7.73 2.22 3.39
N THR A 392 6.68 2.23 4.22
CA THR A 392 6.17 3.45 4.90
C THR A 392 7.08 3.92 6.02
N ASN A 393 7.89 3.02 6.58
CA ASN A 393 8.85 3.29 7.65
C ASN A 393 8.26 4.17 8.77
N HIS A 394 7.10 3.78 9.29
CA HIS A 394 6.32 4.56 10.26
C HIS A 394 7.16 5.06 11.44
N LYS A 395 6.98 6.33 11.76
CA LYS A 395 7.54 6.99 12.94
C LYS A 395 6.69 6.72 14.19
N PRO A 396 7.20 6.98 15.40
CA PRO A 396 6.46 6.74 16.63
C PRO A 396 5.25 7.66 16.71
N PHE A 397 4.09 7.04 16.89
CA PHE A 397 2.76 7.63 17.01
C PHE A 397 2.35 8.53 15.85
N GLU A 398 1.55 7.96 14.96
CA GLU A 398 0.85 8.75 13.95
C GLU A 398 -0.25 9.62 14.59
N PRO A 399 -0.80 10.63 13.91
CA PRO A 399 -1.88 11.45 14.46
C PRO A 399 -3.20 10.70 14.73
N ARG A 400 -3.31 9.49 14.18
CA ARG A 400 -4.46 8.58 14.32
C ARG A 400 -4.05 7.15 13.98
N GLU A 401 -4.91 6.19 14.32
CA GLU A 401 -4.73 4.80 13.93
C GLU A 401 -4.75 4.61 12.39
N ARG A 402 -3.95 3.65 11.90
CA ARG A 402 -3.76 3.37 10.47
C ARG A 402 -3.94 1.89 10.11
N ASP A 403 -4.83 1.21 10.82
CA ASP A 403 -5.24 -0.17 10.56
C ASP A 403 -5.67 -0.41 9.10
N TYR A 404 -6.37 0.56 8.51
CA TYR A 404 -6.82 0.53 7.11
C TYR A 404 -5.68 0.33 6.09
N ALA A 405 -4.45 0.71 6.42
CA ALA A 405 -3.29 0.52 5.54
C ALA A 405 -2.92 -0.96 5.35
N PHE A 406 -3.33 -1.83 6.26
CA PHE A 406 -2.99 -3.26 6.27
C PHE A 406 -4.16 -4.19 5.95
N VAL A 407 -5.33 -3.63 5.63
CA VAL A 407 -6.56 -4.38 5.29
C VAL A 407 -6.32 -5.39 4.16
N GLY A 408 -5.40 -5.11 3.25
CA GLY A 408 -5.00 -6.08 2.22
C GLY A 408 -4.53 -7.40 2.82
N SER A 409 -3.67 -7.37 3.84
CA SER A 409 -3.19 -8.58 4.51
C SER A 409 -4.29 -9.30 5.31
N PHE A 410 -5.21 -8.55 5.92
CA PHE A 410 -6.34 -9.14 6.66
C PHE A 410 -7.29 -9.86 5.71
N TYR A 411 -7.57 -9.25 4.56
CA TYR A 411 -8.33 -9.88 3.48
C TYR A 411 -7.68 -11.19 3.01
N VAL A 412 -6.35 -11.22 2.86
CA VAL A 412 -5.63 -12.44 2.48
C VAL A 412 -5.72 -13.51 3.56
N PHE A 413 -5.60 -13.12 4.84
CA PHE A 413 -5.71 -14.07 5.95
C PHE A 413 -7.12 -14.71 6.01
N ALA A 414 -8.17 -13.97 5.65
CA ALA A 414 -9.53 -14.50 5.54
C ALA A 414 -9.65 -15.65 4.52
N ILE A 415 -8.79 -15.70 3.49
CA ILE A 415 -8.72 -16.85 2.57
C ILE A 415 -8.30 -18.10 3.35
N TRP A 416 -7.30 -17.99 4.23
CA TRP A 416 -6.90 -19.10 5.09
C TRP A 416 -7.98 -19.44 6.12
N VAL A 417 -8.74 -18.47 6.64
CA VAL A 417 -9.90 -18.76 7.50
C VAL A 417 -10.89 -19.67 6.75
N GLY A 418 -11.21 -19.36 5.50
CA GLY A 418 -12.05 -20.22 4.65
C GLY A 418 -11.46 -21.61 4.41
N LEU A 419 -10.15 -21.70 4.13
CA LEU A 419 -9.45 -22.98 4.00
C LEU A 419 -9.39 -23.77 5.31
N GLY A 420 -9.46 -23.09 6.46
CA GLY A 420 -9.55 -23.72 7.79
C GLY A 420 -10.84 -24.53 7.96
N VAL A 421 -11.96 -24.07 7.39
CA VAL A 421 -13.22 -24.84 7.38
C VAL A 421 -13.04 -26.15 6.62
N VAL A 422 -12.39 -26.09 5.45
CA VAL A 422 -12.07 -27.28 4.64
C VAL A 422 -11.12 -28.20 5.40
N ALA A 423 -10.13 -27.64 6.09
CA ALA A 423 -9.19 -28.38 6.92
C ALA A 423 -9.87 -29.14 8.05
N LEU A 424 -10.83 -28.53 8.76
CA LEU A 424 -11.60 -29.20 9.82
C LEU A 424 -12.37 -30.40 9.28
N TYR A 425 -13.08 -30.23 8.16
CA TYR A 425 -13.80 -31.33 7.52
C TYR A 425 -12.87 -32.48 7.12
N GLU A 426 -11.70 -32.15 6.58
CA GLU A 426 -10.70 -33.11 6.13
C GLU A 426 -9.95 -33.81 7.28
N LEU A 427 -9.76 -33.16 8.42
CA LEU A 427 -9.22 -33.82 9.61
C LEU A 427 -10.21 -34.84 10.18
N LEU A 428 -11.50 -34.59 10.02
CA LEU A 428 -12.58 -35.51 10.40
C LEU A 428 -12.90 -36.51 9.27
N ALA A 429 -12.01 -36.67 8.28
CA ALA A 429 -12.25 -37.45 7.07
C ALA A 429 -12.63 -38.92 7.30
N LYS A 430 -12.34 -39.49 8.47
CA LYS A 430 -12.79 -40.84 8.87
C LYS A 430 -14.33 -40.96 8.91
N TYR A 431 -15.04 -39.84 9.02
CA TYR A 431 -16.50 -39.76 9.16
C TYR A 431 -17.15 -38.96 8.01
N ARG A 432 -16.51 -38.94 6.82
CA ARG A 432 -17.00 -38.20 5.63
C ARG A 432 -18.47 -38.50 5.35
N SER A 433 -19.31 -37.50 5.55
CA SER A 433 -20.73 -37.54 5.27
C SER A 433 -21.23 -36.12 5.00
N THR A 434 -22.33 -36.00 4.24
CA THR A 434 -23.00 -34.71 4.03
C THR A 434 -23.42 -34.08 5.35
N ALA A 435 -23.85 -34.88 6.32
CA ALA A 435 -24.21 -34.42 7.66
C ALA A 435 -23.01 -33.81 8.39
N LEU A 436 -21.82 -34.43 8.32
CA LEU A 436 -20.61 -33.86 8.88
C LEU A 436 -20.21 -32.55 8.18
N ALA A 437 -20.28 -32.50 6.85
CA ALA A 437 -19.97 -31.29 6.09
C ALA A 437 -20.89 -30.12 6.47
N LEU A 438 -22.20 -30.39 6.60
CA LEU A 438 -23.19 -29.43 7.09
C LEU A 438 -22.90 -29.01 8.54
N GLY A 439 -22.62 -29.97 9.43
CA GLY A 439 -22.28 -29.68 10.83
C GLY A 439 -21.05 -28.79 10.99
N VAL A 440 -19.97 -29.08 10.25
CA VAL A 440 -18.75 -28.24 10.24
C VAL A 440 -19.05 -26.85 9.68
N THR A 441 -19.85 -26.76 8.61
CA THR A 441 -20.23 -25.47 8.01
C THR A 441 -21.04 -24.63 9.00
N VAL A 442 -22.08 -25.20 9.61
CA VAL A 442 -22.93 -24.49 10.58
C VAL A 442 -22.12 -24.05 11.80
N LEU A 443 -21.27 -24.92 12.34
CA LEU A 443 -20.40 -24.58 13.47
C LEU A 443 -19.46 -23.42 13.13
N THR A 444 -18.82 -23.48 11.97
CA THR A 444 -17.84 -22.47 11.55
C THR A 444 -18.49 -21.16 11.10
N LEU A 445 -19.75 -21.16 10.65
CA LEU A 445 -20.55 -19.95 10.44
C LEU A 445 -20.75 -19.14 11.73
N GLY A 446 -20.62 -19.78 12.90
CA GLY A 446 -20.60 -19.07 14.19
C GLY A 446 -19.47 -18.03 14.27
N VAL A 447 -18.34 -18.25 13.58
CA VAL A 447 -17.19 -17.33 13.60
C VAL A 447 -17.52 -15.98 12.93
N PRO A 448 -17.90 -15.91 11.63
CA PRO A 448 -18.31 -14.64 11.04
C PRO A 448 -19.58 -14.07 11.67
N THR A 449 -20.48 -14.91 12.19
CA THR A 449 -21.68 -14.43 12.90
C THR A 449 -21.32 -13.69 14.18
N LEU A 450 -20.39 -14.22 14.98
CA LEU A 450 -19.86 -13.53 16.16
C LEU A 450 -19.20 -12.21 15.78
N MET A 451 -18.35 -12.21 14.73
CA MET A 451 -17.74 -10.97 14.26
C MET A 451 -18.79 -9.94 13.82
N VAL A 452 -19.85 -10.34 13.13
CA VAL A 452 -20.93 -9.41 12.77
C VAL A 452 -21.64 -8.88 14.01
N ALA A 453 -21.96 -9.74 14.98
CA ALA A 453 -22.65 -9.33 16.20
C ALA A 453 -21.83 -8.34 17.04
N GLU A 454 -20.54 -8.60 17.19
CA GLU A 454 -19.60 -7.77 17.96
C GLU A 454 -19.18 -6.47 17.26
N ASN A 455 -19.44 -6.33 15.94
CA ASN A 455 -19.07 -5.12 15.20
C ASN A 455 -20.30 -4.40 14.59
N TRP A 456 -21.51 -4.72 15.03
CA TRP A 456 -22.70 -4.14 14.41
C TRP A 456 -22.93 -2.70 14.89
N ASP A 457 -22.81 -2.48 16.19
CA ASP A 457 -23.00 -1.20 16.86
C ASP A 457 -21.82 -0.24 16.61
N ASP A 458 -20.57 -0.71 16.73
CA ASP A 458 -19.38 0.12 16.54
C ASP A 458 -19.20 0.64 15.09
N HIS A 459 -19.85 0.01 14.12
CA HIS A 459 -19.91 0.42 12.71
C HIS A 459 -21.24 1.09 12.33
N ASP A 460 -22.21 1.22 13.24
CA ASP A 460 -23.42 1.98 12.95
C ASP A 460 -23.07 3.47 12.82
N ARG A 461 -23.53 4.08 11.73
CA ARG A 461 -23.36 5.50 11.42
C ARG A 461 -24.70 6.21 11.23
N SER A 462 -25.82 5.52 11.49
CA SER A 462 -27.18 5.99 11.22
C SER A 462 -27.54 7.29 11.94
N ASN A 463 -26.90 7.58 13.07
CA ASN A 463 -27.16 8.79 13.86
C ASN A 463 -26.02 9.83 13.81
N ARG A 464 -25.06 9.69 12.89
CA ARG A 464 -23.93 10.63 12.76
C ARG A 464 -24.27 11.78 11.81
N TYR A 465 -24.97 12.79 12.34
CA TYR A 465 -25.41 13.95 11.55
C TYR A 465 -24.51 15.17 11.64
N THR A 466 -23.56 15.22 12.59
CA THR A 466 -22.73 16.40 12.90
C THR A 466 -22.12 17.05 11.66
N ALA A 467 -21.48 16.28 10.76
CA ALA A 467 -20.87 16.84 9.56
C ALA A 467 -21.90 17.46 8.60
N ARG A 468 -23.04 16.79 8.39
CA ARG A 468 -24.15 17.29 7.57
C ARG A 468 -24.76 18.54 8.20
N ASP A 469 -25.03 18.50 9.50
CA ASP A 469 -25.72 19.57 10.21
C ASP A 469 -24.83 20.80 10.33
N ILE A 470 -23.53 20.64 10.60
CA ILE A 470 -22.55 21.73 10.54
C ILE A 470 -22.49 22.31 9.13
N ALA A 471 -22.35 21.48 8.09
CA ALA A 471 -22.31 21.96 6.70
C ALA A 471 -23.58 22.73 6.34
N LYS A 472 -24.74 22.21 6.73
CA LYS A 472 -26.04 22.87 6.54
C LYS A 472 -26.11 24.19 7.31
N MET A 473 -25.73 24.22 8.59
CA MET A 473 -25.74 25.45 9.38
C MET A 473 -24.82 26.52 8.79
N TYR A 474 -23.63 26.15 8.31
CA TYR A 474 -22.74 27.07 7.61
C TYR A 474 -23.39 27.63 6.35
N LEU A 475 -23.98 26.77 5.51
CA LEU A 475 -24.63 27.19 4.27
C LEU A 475 -25.90 28.02 4.51
N ASP A 476 -26.72 27.65 5.49
CA ASP A 476 -27.94 28.37 5.86
C ASP A 476 -27.63 29.77 6.44
N SER A 477 -26.43 29.96 7.02
CA SER A 477 -25.96 31.27 7.50
C SER A 477 -25.46 32.20 6.39
N CYS A 478 -25.31 31.69 5.16
CA CYS A 478 -24.79 32.44 4.03
C CYS A 478 -25.90 33.10 3.22
N GLU A 479 -25.64 34.30 2.70
CA GLU A 479 -26.52 34.91 1.70
C GLU A 479 -26.51 34.10 0.39
N PRO A 480 -27.57 34.16 -0.44
CA PRO A 480 -27.57 33.52 -1.76
C PRO A 480 -26.34 33.94 -2.58
N ASN A 481 -25.61 32.94 -3.10
CA ASN A 481 -24.34 33.10 -3.83
C ASN A 481 -23.14 33.59 -3.01
N ALA A 482 -23.22 33.57 -1.67
CA ALA A 482 -22.04 33.89 -0.86
C ALA A 482 -20.93 32.85 -1.05
N ILE A 483 -19.69 33.33 -0.95
CA ILE A 483 -18.49 32.52 -1.05
C ILE A 483 -18.00 32.24 0.39
N LEU A 484 -17.99 30.96 0.76
CA LEU A 484 -17.44 30.49 2.03
C LEU A 484 -15.95 30.22 1.88
N PHE A 485 -15.14 30.85 2.74
CA PHE A 485 -13.74 30.50 2.96
C PHE A 485 -13.67 29.67 4.24
N THR A 486 -13.19 28.43 4.14
CA THR A 486 -13.08 27.48 5.26
C THR A 486 -11.63 27.17 5.57
#